data_AF-A0A6P6SSA1-F1
#
_entry.id   AF-A0A6P6SSA1-F1
#
_cell.length_a   1.000
_cell.length_b   1.000
_cell.length_c   1.000
_cell.angle_alpha   90.00
_cell.angle_beta   90.00
_cell.angle_gamma   90.00
#
_symmetry.space_group_name_H-M   'P 1'
#
loop_
_entity.id
_entity.type
_entity.pdbx_description
1 polymer ?
#
loop_
_entity_poly.entity_id
_entity_poly.type
_entity_poly.pdbx_seq_one_letter_code
_entity_poly.pdbx_strand_id
1 'polypeptide(L)'
;MEGVNCSKKSGHVIQLHLQNSAPIVDDLIDAEFFSEFEHGRDGGDPKSAFSEGISRLNNLISFNLGNNQFEGRLDGIWNWSSLASLDLSDDDFSTFLPSLLSTLTSLVSLVLSDNDFQGYIPGKIANISSLRYLDLSLTILAPLYQVNYSH
;
A
#
# COMPACT_ATOMS: atom_id res chain seq x y z
N MET A 1 12.73 -3.40 -15.97
CA MET A 1 12.61 -3.02 -14.54
C MET A 1 12.47 -4.30 -13.76
N GLU A 2 13.45 -4.62 -12.91
CA GLU A 2 13.25 -5.68 -11.92
C GLU A 2 12.05 -5.30 -11.04
N GLY A 3 11.27 -6.29 -10.58
CA GLY A 3 10.11 -6.04 -9.72
C GLY A 3 8.77 -5.75 -10.40
N VAL A 4 8.71 -5.50 -11.72
CA VAL A 4 7.44 -5.35 -12.45
C VAL A 4 7.10 -6.63 -13.22
N ASN A 5 5.93 -7.21 -12.97
CA ASN A 5 5.42 -8.36 -13.72
C ASN A 5 4.06 -8.06 -14.35
N CYS A 6 3.91 -8.40 -15.62
CA CYS A 6 2.70 -8.19 -16.40
C CYS A 6 2.01 -9.52 -16.75
N SER A 7 0.69 -9.49 -16.81
CA SER A 7 -0.10 -10.61 -17.30
C SER A 7 0.20 -10.87 -18.78
N LYS A 8 0.66 -12.09 -19.10
CA LYS A 8 0.87 -12.51 -20.50
C LYS A 8 -0.41 -12.47 -21.34
N LYS A 9 -1.58 -12.51 -20.70
CA LYS A 9 -2.89 -12.50 -21.37
C LYS A 9 -3.39 -11.09 -21.65
N SER A 10 -3.28 -10.19 -20.68
CA SER A 10 -3.91 -8.86 -20.75
C SER A 10 -2.92 -7.72 -20.93
N GLY A 11 -1.60 -7.97 -20.80
CA GLY A 11 -0.56 -6.94 -20.82
C GLY A 11 -0.51 -6.04 -19.59
N HIS A 12 -1.50 -6.11 -18.70
CA HIS A 12 -1.57 -5.27 -17.50
C HIS A 12 -0.53 -5.69 -16.46
N VAL A 13 -0.01 -4.71 -15.72
CA VAL A 13 0.81 -4.94 -14.52
C VAL A 13 -0.03 -5.67 -13.46
N ILE A 14 0.49 -6.77 -12.96
CA ILE A 14 -0.15 -7.61 -11.94
C ILE A 14 0.72 -7.78 -10.69
N GLN A 15 2.02 -7.53 -10.78
CA GLN A 15 2.90 -7.50 -9.62
C GLN A 15 3.83 -6.30 -9.73
N LEU A 16 4.01 -5.62 -8.60
CA LEU A 16 4.90 -4.50 -8.45
C LEU A 16 5.64 -4.67 -7.12
N HIS A 17 6.91 -5.06 -7.19
CA HIS A 17 7.81 -5.30 -6.07
C HIS A 17 8.92 -4.28 -6.11
N LEU A 18 8.88 -3.32 -5.20
CA LEU A 18 9.79 -2.19 -5.12
C LEU A 18 10.73 -2.30 -3.91
N GLN A 19 10.73 -3.41 -3.18
CA GLN A 19 11.54 -3.56 -1.96
C GLN A 19 13.03 -3.21 -2.12
N ASN A 20 13.65 -2.68 -1.06
CA ASN A 20 15.09 -2.36 -0.99
C ASN A 20 15.58 -1.36 -2.05
N SER A 21 14.72 -0.48 -2.53
CA SER A 21 14.99 0.51 -3.57
C SER A 21 15.23 1.92 -3.02
N ALA A 22 15.58 2.08 -1.73
CA ALA A 22 15.79 3.38 -1.09
C ALA A 22 16.96 4.18 -1.72
N PRO A 23 16.80 5.50 -1.97
CA PRO A 23 15.60 6.30 -1.73
C PRO A 23 14.65 6.21 -2.93
N ILE A 24 13.56 5.45 -2.78
CA ILE A 24 12.60 5.14 -3.85
C ILE A 24 12.04 6.40 -4.51
N VAL A 25 11.80 7.45 -3.73
CA VAL A 25 11.00 8.57 -4.18
C VAL A 25 11.79 9.46 -5.13
N ASP A 26 13.09 9.62 -4.92
CA ASP A 26 13.93 10.42 -5.83
C ASP A 26 14.17 9.66 -7.15
N ASP A 27 14.42 8.35 -7.09
CA ASP A 27 14.77 7.55 -8.28
C ASP A 27 13.55 7.00 -9.07
N LEU A 28 12.39 6.73 -8.44
CA LEU A 28 11.19 6.26 -9.16
C LEU A 28 10.44 7.38 -9.85
N ILE A 29 10.55 8.62 -9.40
CA ILE A 29 9.91 9.75 -10.08
C ILE A 29 10.59 10.05 -11.41
N ASP A 30 11.91 9.91 -11.44
CA ASP A 30 12.72 10.00 -12.66
C ASP A 30 12.58 8.78 -13.58
N ALA A 31 11.95 7.69 -13.12
CA ALA A 31 11.72 6.53 -13.97
C ALA A 31 10.71 6.88 -15.07
N GLU A 32 11.02 6.53 -16.32
CA GLU A 32 10.18 6.74 -17.53
C GLU A 32 8.70 6.36 -17.36
N PHE A 33 8.38 5.50 -16.39
CA PHE A 33 7.01 5.10 -16.06
C PHE A 33 6.20 6.21 -15.37
N PHE A 34 6.82 7.04 -14.54
CA PHE A 34 6.15 8.10 -13.79
C PHE A 34 6.21 9.47 -14.48
N SER A 35 7.16 9.66 -15.41
CA SER A 35 7.32 10.90 -16.18
C SER A 35 6.08 11.27 -17.03
N GLU A 36 5.26 10.29 -17.44
CA GLU A 36 3.96 10.55 -18.10
C GLU A 36 2.97 11.30 -17.19
N PHE A 37 3.10 11.15 -15.86
CA PHE A 37 2.25 11.83 -14.89
C PHE A 37 2.80 13.19 -14.45
N GLU A 38 4.08 13.49 -14.72
CA GLU A 38 4.75 14.74 -14.36
C GLU A 38 4.45 15.91 -15.31
N HIS A 39 3.97 15.66 -16.53
CA HIS A 39 3.76 16.70 -17.55
C HIS A 39 2.65 17.72 -17.22
N GLY A 40 2.11 17.72 -15.99
CA GLY A 40 0.93 18.50 -15.61
C GLY A 40 0.95 19.27 -14.28
N ARG A 41 1.97 19.19 -13.41
CA ARG A 41 1.94 19.94 -12.13
C ARG A 41 3.29 20.54 -11.72
N ASP A 42 3.40 21.83 -11.99
CA ASP A 42 4.35 22.79 -11.41
C ASP A 42 4.19 22.80 -9.87
N GLY A 43 4.98 22.00 -9.14
CA GLY A 43 5.11 22.07 -7.67
C GLY A 43 4.35 21.06 -6.79
N GLY A 44 3.99 19.87 -7.28
CA GLY A 44 3.38 18.81 -6.46
C GLY A 44 4.40 18.02 -5.61
N ASP A 45 3.96 17.46 -4.47
CA ASP A 45 4.78 16.57 -3.64
C ASP A 45 5.07 15.24 -4.39
N PRO A 46 6.35 14.90 -4.66
CA PRO A 46 6.82 13.60 -5.15
C PRO A 46 6.01 12.37 -4.71
N LYS A 47 5.74 12.27 -3.41
CA LYS A 47 5.07 11.09 -2.82
C LYS A 47 3.60 11.00 -3.23
N SER A 48 2.95 12.16 -3.38
CA SER A 48 1.58 12.24 -3.86
C SER A 48 1.45 11.79 -5.32
N ALA A 49 2.43 12.14 -6.17
CA ALA A 49 2.47 11.72 -7.57
C ALA A 49 2.69 10.21 -7.69
N PHE A 50 3.61 9.65 -6.90
CA PHE A 50 3.81 8.20 -6.81
C PHE A 50 2.52 7.49 -6.40
N SER A 51 1.88 7.93 -5.32
CA SER A 51 0.61 7.37 -4.84
C SER A 51 -0.48 7.43 -5.90
N GLU A 52 -0.63 8.56 -6.60
CA GLU A 52 -1.62 8.72 -7.67
C GLU A 52 -1.33 7.76 -8.83
N GLY A 53 -0.07 7.65 -9.25
CA GLY A 53 0.37 6.77 -10.34
C GLY A 53 0.08 5.30 -10.05
N ILE A 54 0.50 4.79 -8.88
CA ILE A 54 0.29 3.39 -8.54
C ILE A 54 -1.20 3.07 -8.33
N SER A 55 -2.00 4.00 -7.80
CA SER A 55 -3.42 3.77 -7.52
C SER A 55 -4.23 3.34 -8.75
N ARG A 56 -3.75 3.69 -9.96
CA ARG A 56 -4.38 3.35 -11.25
C ARG A 56 -4.17 1.89 -11.67
N LEU A 57 -3.28 1.16 -11.00
CA LEU A 57 -2.95 -0.24 -11.30
C LEU A 57 -4.00 -1.22 -10.73
N ASN A 58 -5.26 -1.08 -11.16
CA ASN A 58 -6.42 -1.81 -10.63
C ASN A 58 -6.39 -3.34 -10.79
N ASN A 59 -5.44 -3.87 -11.56
CA ASN A 59 -5.26 -5.31 -11.79
C ASN A 59 -4.12 -5.91 -10.95
N LEU A 60 -3.53 -5.14 -10.02
CA LEU A 60 -2.50 -5.66 -9.14
C LEU A 60 -3.02 -6.83 -8.31
N ILE A 61 -2.21 -7.89 -8.28
CA ILE A 61 -2.37 -9.09 -7.47
C ILE A 61 -1.39 -9.05 -6.29
N SER A 62 -0.20 -8.49 -6.49
CA SER A 62 0.80 -8.36 -5.44
C SER A 62 1.50 -7.00 -5.51
N PHE A 63 1.54 -6.32 -4.37
CA PHE A 63 2.29 -5.09 -4.19
C PHE A 63 3.20 -5.23 -2.97
N ASN A 64 4.49 -4.95 -3.15
CA ASN A 64 5.46 -4.92 -2.08
C ASN A 64 6.26 -3.61 -2.20
N LEU A 65 6.17 -2.77 -1.17
CA LEU A 65 6.92 -1.53 -0.99
C LEU A 65 7.91 -1.62 0.17
N GLY A 66 8.08 -2.77 0.81
CA GLY A 66 8.78 -2.83 2.09
C GLY A 66 10.27 -2.51 2.04
N ASN A 67 10.81 -2.08 3.17
CA ASN A 67 12.21 -1.67 3.34
C ASN A 67 12.63 -0.54 2.39
N ASN A 68 11.87 0.55 2.39
CA ASN A 68 12.11 1.70 1.51
C ASN A 68 12.12 3.06 2.18
N GLN A 69 11.96 3.12 3.52
CA GLN A 69 11.87 4.38 4.26
C GLN A 69 10.74 5.26 3.71
N PHE A 70 9.66 4.64 3.22
CA PHE A 70 8.55 5.38 2.63
C PHE A 70 7.72 6.03 3.74
N GLU A 71 7.63 7.35 3.74
CA GLU A 71 6.72 8.11 4.62
C GLU A 71 5.51 8.66 3.85
N GLY A 72 4.45 9.02 4.57
CA GLY A 72 3.26 9.66 4.01
C GLY A 72 2.08 8.70 3.82
N ARG A 73 1.28 8.91 2.77
CA ARG A 73 0.04 8.16 2.50
C ARG A 73 0.07 7.53 1.12
N LEU A 74 -0.45 6.31 1.04
CA LEU A 74 -0.81 5.66 -0.22
C LEU A 74 -2.32 5.76 -0.41
N ASP A 75 -2.76 6.84 -1.02
CA ASP A 75 -4.15 7.07 -1.37
C ASP A 75 -4.57 6.20 -2.57
N GLY A 76 -5.80 5.68 -2.51
CA GLY A 76 -6.41 4.92 -3.61
C GLY A 76 -6.02 3.44 -3.71
N ILE A 77 -4.94 2.98 -3.06
CA ILE A 77 -4.52 1.57 -3.12
C ILE A 77 -5.55 0.59 -2.54
N TRP A 78 -6.43 1.09 -1.67
CA TRP A 78 -7.52 0.33 -1.06
C TRP A 78 -8.59 -0.12 -2.08
N ASN A 79 -8.56 0.42 -3.31
CA ASN A 79 -9.49 0.05 -4.38
C ASN A 79 -9.02 -1.16 -5.22
N TRP A 80 -7.84 -1.71 -4.98
CA TRP A 80 -7.32 -2.86 -5.73
C TRP A 80 -8.03 -4.16 -5.35
N SER A 81 -9.24 -4.36 -5.87
CA SER A 81 -10.09 -5.50 -5.57
C SER A 81 -9.49 -6.87 -5.93
N SER A 82 -8.49 -6.90 -6.82
CA SER A 82 -7.76 -8.10 -7.22
C SER A 82 -6.53 -8.40 -6.34
N LEU A 83 -6.18 -7.50 -5.42
CA LEU A 83 -4.96 -7.62 -4.63
C LEU A 83 -5.06 -8.79 -3.66
N ALA A 84 -4.10 -9.70 -3.74
CA ALA A 84 -3.98 -10.88 -2.90
C ALA A 84 -2.86 -10.74 -1.86
N SER A 85 -1.81 -9.94 -2.14
CA SER A 85 -0.69 -9.72 -1.23
C SER A 85 -0.33 -8.24 -1.19
N LEU A 86 -0.33 -7.68 0.02
CA LEU A 86 0.13 -6.32 0.30
C LEU A 86 1.23 -6.38 1.36
N ASP A 87 2.37 -5.82 1.03
CA ASP A 87 3.52 -5.71 1.92
C ASP A 87 4.03 -4.28 1.92
N LEU A 88 3.93 -3.63 3.09
CA LEU A 88 4.37 -2.26 3.35
C LEU A 88 5.35 -2.25 4.55
N SER A 89 6.01 -3.36 4.87
CA SER A 89 6.82 -3.48 6.08
C SER A 89 8.11 -2.67 6.04
N ASP A 90 8.69 -2.36 7.20
CA ASP A 90 9.98 -1.67 7.30
C ASP A 90 9.99 -0.32 6.53
N ASP A 91 8.94 0.47 6.75
CA ASP A 91 8.74 1.81 6.17
C ASP A 91 8.41 2.82 7.28
N ASP A 92 8.22 4.09 6.92
CA ASP A 92 7.95 5.18 7.87
C ASP A 92 6.46 5.61 7.84
N PHE A 93 5.53 4.65 7.69
CA PHE A 93 4.10 4.95 7.61
C PHE A 93 3.52 5.37 8.98
N SER A 94 3.45 6.69 9.23
CA SER A 94 2.94 7.25 10.48
C SER A 94 1.43 7.60 10.47
N THR A 95 0.58 6.77 9.84
CA THR A 95 -0.83 7.11 9.54
C THR A 95 -1.83 6.12 10.16
N PHE A 96 -3.12 6.45 10.14
CA PHE A 96 -4.19 5.53 10.59
C PHE A 96 -4.56 4.55 9.47
N LEU A 97 -4.77 3.28 9.81
CA LEU A 97 -5.33 2.32 8.86
C LEU A 97 -6.78 2.70 8.50
N PRO A 98 -7.11 2.90 7.21
CA PRO A 98 -8.44 3.34 6.83
C PRO A 98 -9.44 2.18 6.90
N SER A 99 -10.71 2.49 7.19
CA SER A 99 -11.77 1.48 7.14
C SER A 99 -11.99 0.92 5.71
N LEU A 100 -11.50 1.63 4.69
CA LEU A 100 -11.43 1.19 3.30
C LEU A 100 -10.51 -0.01 3.10
N LEU A 101 -9.58 -0.34 4.01
CA LEU A 101 -8.80 -1.59 3.92
C LEU A 101 -9.70 -2.82 3.69
N SER A 102 -10.92 -2.79 4.23
CA SER A 102 -11.94 -3.84 4.05
C SER A 102 -12.47 -4.02 2.62
N THR A 103 -12.18 -3.10 1.69
CA THR A 103 -12.57 -3.25 0.27
C THR A 103 -11.62 -4.15 -0.52
N LEU A 104 -10.46 -4.49 0.04
CA LEU A 104 -9.52 -5.46 -0.52
C LEU A 104 -10.02 -6.90 -0.29
N THR A 105 -11.17 -7.25 -0.86
CA THR A 105 -11.88 -8.51 -0.59
C THR A 105 -11.14 -9.76 -1.05
N SER A 106 -10.13 -9.63 -1.91
CA SER A 106 -9.27 -10.74 -2.37
C SER A 106 -7.99 -10.91 -1.54
N LEU A 107 -7.74 -10.05 -0.54
CA LEU A 107 -6.47 -9.98 0.17
C LEU A 107 -6.26 -11.22 1.05
N VAL A 108 -5.16 -11.92 0.81
CA VAL A 108 -4.76 -13.14 1.53
C VAL A 108 -3.65 -12.86 2.53
N SER A 109 -2.72 -11.97 2.18
CA SER A 109 -1.57 -11.60 3.02
C SER A 109 -1.49 -10.08 3.16
N LEU A 110 -1.43 -9.62 4.41
CA LEU A 110 -1.20 -8.22 4.77
C LEU A 110 -0.03 -8.12 5.74
N VAL A 111 1.05 -7.45 5.32
CA VAL A 111 2.24 -7.21 6.12
C VAL A 111 2.41 -5.71 6.27
N LEU A 112 2.32 -5.24 7.52
CA LEU A 112 2.44 -3.82 7.90
C LEU A 112 3.44 -3.64 9.04
N SER A 113 4.28 -4.65 9.28
CA SER A 113 5.21 -4.69 10.41
C SER A 113 6.26 -3.59 10.31
N ASP A 114 6.84 -3.23 11.46
CA ASP A 114 7.92 -2.25 11.56
C ASP A 114 7.57 -0.93 10.85
N ASN A 115 6.52 -0.28 11.35
CA ASN A 115 5.98 0.98 10.85
C ASN A 115 5.31 1.74 11.99
N ASP A 116 5.18 3.06 11.85
CA ASP A 116 4.54 3.92 12.85
C ASP A 116 3.01 4.06 12.69
N PHE A 117 2.32 3.01 12.21
CA PHE A 117 0.86 3.06 12.01
C PHE A 117 0.13 3.38 13.32
N GLN A 118 -0.67 4.45 13.31
CA GLN A 118 -1.32 5.03 14.48
C GLN A 118 -2.74 4.49 14.71
N GLY A 119 -3.19 4.61 15.97
CA GLY A 119 -4.58 4.36 16.33
C GLY A 119 -4.86 2.88 16.56
N TYR A 120 -5.92 2.36 15.93
CA TYR A 120 -6.41 1.00 16.16
C TYR A 120 -6.57 0.27 14.83
N ILE A 121 -6.48 -1.06 14.86
CA ILE A 121 -6.89 -1.90 13.74
C ILE A 121 -8.40 -1.69 13.51
N PRO A 122 -8.85 -1.25 12.32
CA PRO A 122 -10.27 -1.07 12.06
C PRO A 122 -11.00 -2.41 12.17
N GLY A 123 -12.09 -2.49 12.94
CA GLY A 123 -12.87 -3.72 13.09
C GLY A 123 -13.39 -4.30 11.76
N LYS A 124 -13.50 -3.45 10.72
CA LYS A 124 -13.84 -3.88 9.36
C LYS A 124 -12.80 -4.78 8.70
N ILE A 125 -11.58 -4.92 9.25
CA ILE A 125 -10.60 -5.91 8.77
C ILE A 125 -11.18 -7.33 8.81
N ALA A 126 -12.12 -7.60 9.73
CA ALA A 126 -12.85 -8.87 9.80
C ALA A 126 -13.72 -9.17 8.56
N ASN A 127 -14.03 -8.16 7.74
CA ASN A 127 -14.77 -8.35 6.49
C ASN A 127 -13.89 -8.92 5.36
N ILE A 128 -12.57 -8.93 5.52
CA ILE A 128 -11.63 -9.51 4.57
C ILE A 128 -11.57 -11.03 4.80
N SER A 129 -12.63 -11.73 4.38
CA SER A 129 -12.79 -13.17 4.63
C SER A 129 -11.72 -14.06 3.96
N SER A 130 -11.01 -13.51 2.99
CA SER A 130 -9.88 -14.12 2.28
C SER A 130 -8.56 -14.04 3.07
N LEU A 131 -8.45 -13.19 4.09
CA LEU A 131 -7.20 -12.96 4.83
C LEU A 131 -6.77 -14.25 5.54
N ARG A 132 -5.49 -14.60 5.41
CA ARG A 132 -4.86 -15.78 6.02
C ARG A 132 -3.60 -15.44 6.79
N TYR A 133 -2.90 -14.39 6.37
CA TYR A 133 -1.70 -13.89 7.01
C TYR A 133 -1.87 -12.40 7.32
N LEU A 134 -1.60 -12.04 8.57
CA LEU A 134 -1.66 -10.67 9.06
C LEU A 134 -0.46 -10.45 9.98
N ASP A 135 0.45 -9.58 9.56
CA ASP A 135 1.58 -9.15 10.36
C ASP A 135 1.45 -7.66 10.69
N LEU A 136 1.37 -7.38 11.98
CA LEU A 136 1.29 -6.04 12.56
C LEU A 136 2.36 -5.87 13.65
N SER A 137 3.35 -6.77 13.68
CA SER A 137 4.42 -6.74 14.67
C SER A 137 5.21 -5.42 14.56
N LEU A 138 5.72 -4.92 15.68
CA LEU A 138 6.50 -3.69 15.72
C LEU A 138 5.76 -2.45 15.16
N THR A 139 4.42 -2.46 15.17
CA THR A 139 3.61 -1.24 14.96
C THR A 139 3.22 -0.61 16.30
N ILE A 140 2.92 0.69 16.28
CA ILE A 140 2.41 1.41 17.47
C ILE A 140 0.88 1.33 17.64
N LEU A 141 0.23 0.41 16.90
CA LEU A 141 -1.22 0.22 16.95
C LEU A 141 -1.67 -0.19 18.36
N ALA A 142 -2.62 0.57 18.90
CA ALA A 142 -3.30 0.20 20.12
C ALA A 142 -4.13 -1.09 19.90
N PRO A 143 -4.24 -1.97 20.92
CA PRO A 143 -5.01 -3.20 20.82
C PRO A 143 -6.48 -2.94 20.47
N LEU A 144 -7.16 -3.95 19.90
CA LEU A 144 -8.52 -3.94 19.32
C LEU A 144 -9.68 -3.40 20.19
N TYR A 145 -9.44 -2.84 21.37
CA TYR A 145 -10.45 -2.33 22.26
C TYR A 145 -10.86 -0.89 21.92
N GLN A 146 -11.71 -0.73 20.90
CA GLN A 146 -12.76 0.28 20.99
C GLN A 146 -13.93 -0.35 21.75
N VAL A 147 -13.90 -0.27 23.08
CA VAL A 147 -15.11 -0.54 23.88
C VAL A 147 -16.05 0.64 23.63
N ASN A 148 -16.96 0.46 22.67
CA ASN A 148 -18.11 1.33 22.52
C ASN A 148 -19.01 1.14 23.76
N TYR A 149 -18.83 1.99 24.78
CA TYR A 149 -19.89 2.21 25.76
C TYR A 149 -20.98 3.03 25.07
N SER A 150 -21.93 2.35 24.43
CA SER A 150 -23.21 2.95 24.06
C SER A 150 -24.04 3.17 25.32
N HIS A 151 -24.25 4.42 25.70
CA HIS A 151 -25.41 4.84 26.49
C HIS A 151 -26.66 4.89 25.62
#